data_AF-A0A6P0Y7V4-F1
#
_entry.id   AF-A0A6P0Y7V4-F1
#
_cell.length_a   1.000
_cell.length_b   1.000
_cell.length_c   1.000
_cell.angle_alpha   90.00
_cell.angle_beta   90.00
_cell.angle_gamma   90.00
#
_symmetry.space_group_name_H-M   'P 1'
#
loop_
_entity.id
_entity.type
_entity.pdbx_description
1 polymer ?
#
loop_
_entity_poly.entity_id
_entity_poly.type
_entity_poly.pdbx_seq_one_letter_code
_entity_poly.pdbx_strand_id
1 'polypeptide(L)'
;METEVTLLNNDDVLSTSASLLMFQCTFQVSEYITMILARLESENLFDDGLECQLLRPGDYWRKGKVKFRLEFFTETEEELYEAVDPISQPSAYSILTSDEQPQNVGMWS
;
A
#
# COMPACT_ATOMS: atom_id res chain seq x y z
N MET A 1 -0.42 5.15 20.50
CA MET A 1 -0.64 5.14 19.06
C MET A 1 0.16 3.96 18.53
N GLU A 2 -0.53 2.88 18.15
CA GLU A 2 0.09 1.68 17.60
C GLU A 2 -0.12 1.74 16.08
N THR A 3 0.94 2.06 15.35
CA THR A 3 0.96 1.93 13.89
C THR A 3 1.09 0.46 13.55
N GLU A 4 0.15 -0.07 12.77
CA GLU A 4 0.26 -1.44 12.27
C GLU A 4 1.23 -1.46 11.10
N VAL A 5 2.35 -2.17 11.28
CA VAL A 5 3.39 -2.33 10.25
C VAL A 5 3.23 -3.68 9.61
N THR A 6 2.90 -3.68 8.31
CA THR A 6 2.79 -4.90 7.51
C THR A 6 3.97 -5.01 6.55
N LEU A 7 4.62 -6.18 6.50
CA LEU A 7 5.65 -6.45 5.51
C LEU A 7 5.00 -6.72 4.16
N LEU A 8 5.49 -6.04 3.13
CA LEU A 8 5.01 -6.21 1.77
C LEU A 8 5.62 -7.47 1.12
N ASN A 9 4.77 -8.21 0.42
CA ASN A 9 5.12 -9.38 -0.38
C ASN A 9 5.28 -8.98 -1.85
N ASN A 10 5.99 -9.81 -2.60
CA ASN A 10 6.24 -9.58 -4.03
C ASN A 10 4.96 -9.46 -4.86
N ASP A 11 3.86 -10.11 -4.43
CA ASP A 11 2.60 -10.12 -5.16
C ASP A 11 1.71 -8.91 -4.86
N ASP A 12 2.00 -8.14 -3.82
CA ASP A 12 1.21 -7.00 -3.42
C ASP A 12 1.28 -5.88 -4.47
N VAL A 13 0.18 -5.14 -4.61
CA VAL A 13 0.06 -4.02 -5.54
C VAL A 13 0.00 -2.73 -4.75
N LEU A 14 0.91 -1.82 -5.06
CA LEU A 14 0.96 -0.49 -4.48
C LEU A 14 0.43 0.53 -5.46
N SER A 15 -0.28 1.53 -4.92
CA SER A 15 -0.67 2.73 -5.67
C SER A 15 -0.17 3.95 -4.91
N THR A 16 0.54 4.85 -5.59
CA THR A 16 1.12 6.07 -5.03
C THR A 16 0.86 7.24 -5.96
N SER A 17 0.69 8.45 -5.42
CA SER A 17 0.49 9.66 -6.22
C SER A 17 1.70 10.02 -7.08
N ALA A 18 2.91 9.62 -6.68
CA ALA A 18 4.12 9.77 -7.46
C ALA A 18 5.19 8.74 -7.06
N SER A 19 6.02 8.35 -8.03
CA SER A 19 7.23 7.55 -7.79
C SER A 19 8.38 8.11 -8.64
N LEU A 20 9.55 8.31 -8.03
CA LEU A 20 10.77 8.67 -8.76
C LEU A 20 11.36 7.50 -9.56
N LEU A 21 10.96 6.28 -9.21
CA LEU A 21 11.48 5.06 -9.84
C LEU A 21 10.58 4.55 -10.97
N MET A 22 9.29 4.93 -10.96
CA MET A 22 8.31 4.47 -11.95
C MET A 22 7.45 5.62 -12.48
N PHE A 23 7.21 5.61 -13.80
CA PHE A 23 6.28 6.53 -14.44
C PHE A 23 4.82 6.18 -14.11
N GLN A 24 4.52 4.90 -13.94
CA GLN A 24 3.19 4.44 -13.53
C GLN A 24 3.07 4.52 -12.01
N CYS A 25 1.91 5.01 -11.57
CA CYS A 25 1.58 5.22 -10.16
C CYS A 25 1.06 3.96 -9.46
N THR A 26 0.73 2.90 -10.21
CA THR A 26 0.26 1.62 -9.67
C THR A 26 1.13 0.52 -10.21
N PHE A 27 1.71 -0.28 -9.32
CA PHE A 27 2.71 -1.28 -9.68
C PHE A 27 2.75 -2.41 -8.66
N GLN A 28 3.26 -3.57 -9.09
CA GLN A 28 3.51 -4.68 -8.19
C GLN A 28 4.80 -4.44 -7.39
N VAL A 29 4.84 -4.91 -6.15
CA VAL A 29 6.03 -4.77 -5.28
C VAL A 29 7.27 -5.41 -5.91
N SER A 30 7.12 -6.56 -6.57
CA SER A 30 8.21 -7.24 -7.30
C SER A 30 8.85 -6.36 -8.39
N GLU A 31 8.04 -5.59 -9.12
CA GLU A 31 8.50 -4.67 -10.17
C GLU A 31 9.30 -3.51 -9.56
N TYR A 32 8.80 -2.97 -8.44
CA TYR A 32 9.48 -1.91 -7.70
C TYR A 32 10.82 -2.36 -7.11
N ILE A 33 10.87 -3.54 -6.51
CA ILE A 33 12.12 -4.16 -6.02
C ILE A 33 13.10 -4.35 -7.18
N THR A 34 12.64 -4.85 -8.32
CA THR A 34 13.47 -5.05 -9.51
C THR A 34 14.10 -3.73 -9.98
N MET A 35 13.33 -2.64 -9.96
CA MET A 35 13.83 -1.30 -10.32
C MET A 35 14.84 -0.74 -9.31
N ILE A 36 14.63 -0.96 -8.01
CA ILE A 36 15.61 -0.58 -6.99
C ILE A 36 16.90 -1.38 -7.18
N LEU A 37 16.80 -2.70 -7.33
CA LEU A 37 17.94 -3.60 -7.52
C LEU A 37 18.79 -3.22 -8.74
N ALA A 38 18.15 -2.84 -9.84
CA ALA A 38 18.84 -2.37 -11.05
C ALA A 38 19.72 -1.13 -10.80
N ARG A 39 19.45 -0.35 -9.75
CA ARG A 39 20.25 0.84 -9.38
C ARG A 39 21.34 0.57 -8.34
N LEU A 40 21.26 -0.55 -7.63
CA LEU A 40 22.15 -0.87 -6.51
C LEU A 40 23.30 -1.82 -6.89
N GLU A 41 23.50 -2.12 -8.18
CA GLU A 41 24.58 -2.99 -8.68
C GLU A 41 24.65 -4.38 -8.00
N SER A 42 23.48 -4.89 -7.60
CA SER A 42 23.20 -6.26 -7.17
C SER A 42 24.10 -6.85 -6.07
N GLU A 43 23.66 -6.66 -4.84
CA GLU A 43 23.88 -7.63 -3.76
C GLU A 43 22.52 -8.29 -3.46
N ASN A 44 22.47 -9.56 -3.02
CA ASN A 44 21.23 -10.34 -2.75
C ASN A 44 20.39 -9.79 -1.56
N LEU A 45 20.28 -8.47 -1.45
CA LEU A 45 19.73 -7.71 -0.33
C LEU A 45 18.23 -7.89 -0.15
N PHE A 46 17.45 -8.17 -1.20
CA PHE A 46 16.00 -8.39 -1.05
C PHE A 46 15.62 -9.87 -0.89
N ASP A 47 16.56 -10.79 -1.09
CA ASP A 47 16.35 -12.23 -1.00
C ASP A 47 17.02 -12.80 0.26
N ASP A 48 18.14 -13.52 0.08
CA ASP A 48 18.88 -14.16 1.15
C ASP A 48 19.58 -13.18 2.12
N GLY A 49 19.81 -11.94 1.70
CA GLY A 49 20.58 -10.94 2.42
C GLY A 49 22.10 -11.16 2.30
N LEU A 50 22.86 -10.15 2.72
CA LEU A 50 24.32 -10.15 2.74
C LEU A 50 24.86 -10.58 4.08
N GLU A 51 25.85 -11.46 4.07
CA GLU A 51 26.57 -11.84 5.28
C GLU A 51 27.25 -10.64 5.93
N CYS A 52 27.04 -10.48 7.24
CA CYS A 52 27.64 -9.40 8.00
C CYS A 52 27.90 -9.81 9.45
N GLN A 53 28.53 -8.90 10.20
CA GLN A 53 28.63 -9.00 11.65
C GLN A 53 28.01 -7.77 12.28
N LEU A 54 27.17 -7.97 13.29
CA LEU A 54 26.54 -6.91 14.07
C LEU A 54 27.25 -6.77 15.42
N LEU A 55 27.61 -5.53 15.77
CA LEU A 55 28.05 -5.16 17.11
C LEU A 55 27.02 -4.19 17.70
N ARG A 56 26.47 -4.52 18.87
CA ARG A 56 25.64 -3.61 19.66
C ARG A 56 26.45 -3.07 20.84
N PRO A 57 26.17 -1.85 21.34
CA PRO A 57 26.81 -1.35 22.55
C PRO A 57 26.65 -2.34 23.73
N GLY A 58 27.76 -2.72 24.36
CA GLY A 58 27.77 -3.67 25.48
C GLY A 58 27.69 -5.15 25.09
N ASP A 59 27.65 -5.47 23.80
CA ASP A 59 27.58 -6.84 23.26
C ASP A 59 28.87 -7.23 22.52
N TYR A 60 28.97 -8.50 22.13
CA TYR A 60 30.04 -9.02 21.26
C TYR A 60 29.62 -9.03 19.78
N TRP A 61 30.60 -9.16 18.87
CA TRP A 61 30.33 -9.35 17.45
C TRP A 61 29.51 -10.63 17.21
N ARG A 62 28.41 -10.49 16.44
CA ARG A 62 27.51 -11.58 16.07
C ARG A 62 27.42 -11.69 14.57
N LYS A 63 27.68 -12.89 14.02
CA LYS A 63 27.45 -13.17 12.60
C LYS A 63 25.95 -13.19 12.29
N GLY A 64 25.57 -12.64 11.14
CA GLY A 64 24.19 -12.61 10.66
C GLY A 64 24.13 -12.20 9.20
N LYS A 65 22.94 -11.78 8.76
CA LYS A 65 22.73 -11.21 7.43
C LYS A 65 21.95 -9.90 7.51
N VAL A 66 22.26 -8.96 6.62
CA VAL A 66 21.50 -7.72 6.41
C VAL A 66 20.69 -7.83 5.12
N LYS A 67 19.44 -7.37 5.17
CA LYS A 67 18.54 -7.39 4.01
C LYS A 67 17.58 -6.21 4.02
N PHE A 68 17.11 -5.82 2.84
CA PHE A 68 16.08 -4.82 2.65
C PHE A 68 14.69 -5.47 2.63
N ARG A 69 13.74 -4.77 3.22
CA ARG A 69 12.32 -5.12 3.22
C ARG A 69 11.52 -3.84 3.00
N LEU A 70 10.35 -3.99 2.39
CA LEU A 70 9.39 -2.91 2.25
C LEU A 70 8.28 -3.11 3.29
N GLU A 71 7.92 -2.01 3.94
CA GLU A 71 6.92 -1.96 5.00
C GLU A 71 5.77 -1.05 4.54
N PHE A 72 4.55 -1.48 4.83
CA PHE A 72 3.33 -0.69 4.66
C PHE A 72 2.83 -0.29 6.04
N PHE A 73 2.67 1.01 6.24
CA PHE A 73 2.17 1.59 7.48
C PHE A 73 0.69 1.93 7.29
N THR A 74 -0.16 1.27 8.06
CA THR A 74 -1.58 1.60 8.07
C THR A 74 -1.81 2.74 9.05
N GLU A 75 -2.38 3.84 8.56
CA GLU A 75 -2.86 4.94 9.40
C GLU A 75 -4.01 4.45 10.30
N THR A 76 -4.01 4.88 11.55
CA THR A 76 -5.13 4.64 12.45
C THR A 76 -6.30 5.58 12.13
N GLU A 77 -7.54 5.20 12.45
CA GLU A 77 -8.74 6.01 12.16
C GLU A 77 -8.59 7.47 12.60
N GLU A 78 -7.94 7.74 13.74
CA GLU A 78 -7.69 9.09 14.25
C GLU A 78 -6.85 9.96 13.29
N GLU A 79 -5.86 9.37 12.61
CA GLU A 79 -4.98 10.06 11.65
C GLU A 79 -5.72 10.41 10.34
N LEU A 80 -6.66 9.55 9.93
CA LEU A 80 -7.53 9.79 8.77
C LEU A 80 -8.51 10.95 9.00
N TYR A 81 -8.99 11.14 10.24
CA TYR A 81 -9.91 12.24 10.59
C TYR A 81 -9.20 13.59 10.77
N GLU A 82 -7.91 13.62 11.11
CA GLU A 82 -7.13 14.87 11.17
C GLU A 82 -6.71 15.37 9.78
N ALA A 83 -6.65 14.50 8.77
CA ALA A 83 -6.32 14.84 7.39
C ALA A 83 -7.50 15.40 6.56
N VAL A 84 -8.74 15.30 7.08
CA VAL A 84 -9.92 15.93 6.45
C VAL A 84 -10.21 17.29 7.09
N ASP A 85 -9.84 18.37 6.40
CA ASP A 85 -10.44 19.68 6.64
C ASP A 85 -11.99 19.53 6.63
N PRO A 86 -12.74 19.96 7.66
CA PRO A 86 -14.18 19.69 7.80
C PRO A 86 -15.10 20.36 6.75
N ILE A 87 -14.56 20.91 5.65
CA ILE A 87 -15.32 21.75 4.71
C ILE A 87 -15.53 21.08 3.33
N SER A 88 -14.96 19.91 3.08
CA SER A 88 -15.16 19.21 1.78
C SER A 88 -15.92 17.89 1.92
N GLN A 89 -17.16 17.95 2.40
CA GLN A 89 -18.16 16.93 2.06
C GLN A 89 -18.96 17.39 0.83
N PRO A 90 -18.86 16.73 -0.33
CA PRO A 90 -19.94 16.79 -1.32
C PRO A 90 -21.12 15.98 -0.79
N SER A 91 -22.24 16.68 -0.70
CA SER A 91 -23.54 16.26 -0.20
C SER A 91 -24.03 14.89 -0.69
N ALA A 92 -24.52 14.10 0.25
CA ALA A 92 -25.73 13.28 0.17
C ALA A 92 -26.00 12.57 -1.17
N TYR A 93 -25.65 11.29 -1.26
CA TYR A 93 -26.37 10.36 -2.11
C TYR A 93 -27.82 10.29 -1.61
N SER A 94 -28.71 10.98 -2.32
CA SER A 94 -30.14 10.77 -2.16
C SER A 94 -30.46 9.38 -2.71
N ILE A 95 -30.75 8.49 -1.77
CA ILE A 95 -31.42 7.20 -2.00
C ILE A 95 -32.69 7.50 -2.80
N LEU A 96 -32.79 7.00 -4.02
CA LEU A 96 -34.07 6.78 -4.69
C LEU A 96 -34.24 5.27 -4.88
N THR A 97 -34.64 4.62 -3.80
CA THR A 97 -35.47 3.42 -3.89
C THR A 97 -36.88 3.89 -4.27
N SER A 98 -37.32 3.59 -5.48
CA SER A 98 -38.74 3.58 -5.82
C SER A 98 -39.06 2.19 -6.36
N ASP A 99 -39.57 1.35 -5.46
CA ASP A 99 -40.22 0.09 -5.76
C ASP A 99 -41.64 0.33 -6.35
N GLU A 100 -41.98 -0.54 -7.31
CA GLU A 100 -43.32 -0.98 -7.77
C GLU A 100 -44.39 0.02 -8.27
N GLN A 101 -44.82 -0.14 -9.53
CA GLN A 101 -45.98 -1.00 -9.90
C GLN A 101 -46.24 -1.03 -11.44
N PRO A 102 -46.85 -2.12 -11.95
CA PRO A 102 -46.98 -2.39 -13.39
C PRO A 102 -48.22 -1.72 -14.01
N GLN A 103 -48.10 -1.23 -15.24
CA GLN A 103 -49.27 -0.79 -16.02
C GLN A 103 -49.54 -1.78 -17.15
N ASN A 104 -50.47 -2.70 -16.88
CA ASN A 104 -51.23 -3.40 -17.91
C ASN A 104 -52.57 -2.67 -18.04
N VAL A 105 -52.78 -1.93 -19.14
CA VAL A 105 -54.11 -1.62 -19.65
C VAL A 105 -54.07 -1.54 -21.19
N GLY A 106 -54.69 -2.52 -21.85
CA GLY A 106 -55.48 -2.28 -23.05
C GLY A 106 -54.89 -2.67 -24.40
N MET A 107 -55.22 -3.89 -24.86
CA MET A 107 -55.52 -4.16 -26.28
C MET A 107 -56.48 -3.09 -26.81
N TRP A 108 -56.28 -2.61 -28.06
CA TRP A 108 -57.30 -2.61 -29.13
C TRP A 108 -56.68 -2.26 -30.49
N SER A 109 -57.03 -3.12 -31.46
CA SER A 109 -57.06 -3.01 -32.94
C SER A 109 -55.77 -2.85 -33.72
#